data_AF-A0A430LI33-F1
#
_entry.id   AF-A0A430LI33-F1
#
_cell.length_a   1.000
_cell.length_b   1.000
_cell.length_c   1.000
_cell.angle_alpha   90.00
_cell.angle_beta   90.00
_cell.angle_gamma   90.00
#
_symmetry.space_group_name_H-M   'P 1'
#
loop_
_entity.id
_entity.type
_entity.pdbx_description
1 polymer ?
#
loop_
_entity_poly.entity_id
_entity_poly.type
_entity_poly.pdbx_seq_one_letter_code
_entity_poly.pdbx_strand_id
1 'polypeptide(L)'
;MVSFERQELDTDKNNDDFFSDAKIGVQPVVASGQTVYWQRCTIRVFETGKETEQPIERVAQCDGQAFLKRGISLIFEKGKIKEV
;
A
#
# COMPACT_ATOMS: atom_id res chain seq x y z
N MET A 1 -12.84 6.16 13.31
CA MET A 1 -11.37 6.17 13.07
C MET A 1 -11.12 5.15 11.97
N VAL A 2 -10.59 5.55 10.83
CA VAL A 2 -10.33 4.60 9.72
C VAL A 2 -9.01 3.90 10.02
N SER A 3 -8.99 2.58 10.05
CA SER A 3 -7.80 1.76 10.37
C SER A 3 -7.20 1.16 9.10
N PHE A 4 -5.88 1.29 8.96
CA PHE A 4 -5.13 0.56 7.94
C PHE A 4 -4.83 -0.86 8.44
N GLU A 5 -5.56 -1.84 7.90
CA GLU A 5 -5.45 -3.25 8.30
C GLU A 5 -4.44 -3.99 7.41
N ARG A 6 -3.15 -3.79 7.67
CA ARG A 6 -2.07 -4.51 7.01
C ARG A 6 -2.11 -6.00 7.34
N GLN A 7 -1.91 -6.82 6.33
CA GLN A 7 -1.71 -8.27 6.43
C GLN A 7 -0.35 -8.66 5.84
N GLU A 8 0.14 -9.84 6.23
CA GLU A 8 1.30 -10.44 5.56
C GLU A 8 0.96 -10.75 4.11
N LEU A 9 1.99 -10.71 3.25
CA LEU A 9 1.82 -11.01 1.84
C LEU A 9 1.54 -12.50 1.68
N ASP A 10 0.46 -12.84 0.97
CA ASP A 10 0.13 -14.23 0.69
C ASP A 10 1.32 -14.95 0.02
N THR A 11 1.60 -16.19 0.42
CA THR A 11 2.75 -16.95 -0.08
C THR A 11 2.69 -17.16 -1.59
N ASP A 12 1.49 -17.34 -2.16
CA ASP A 12 1.25 -17.45 -3.61
C ASP A 12 1.45 -16.14 -4.38
N LYS A 13 1.51 -15.00 -3.68
CA LYS A 13 1.71 -13.66 -4.26
C LYS A 13 3.09 -13.08 -3.95
N ASN A 14 3.89 -13.77 -3.14
CA ASN A 14 5.27 -13.40 -2.83
C ASN A 14 6.26 -13.98 -3.86
N ASN A 15 6.03 -13.72 -5.14
CA ASN A 15 6.95 -14.11 -6.22
C ASN A 15 7.13 -12.97 -7.22
N ASP A 16 8.28 -12.99 -7.92
CA ASP A 16 8.62 -11.95 -8.88
C ASP A 16 7.68 -11.91 -10.08
N ASP A 17 7.08 -13.05 -10.46
CA ASP A 17 6.13 -13.12 -11.57
C ASP A 17 4.86 -12.32 -11.27
N PHE A 18 4.35 -12.41 -10.04
CA PHE A 18 3.20 -11.63 -9.59
C PHE A 18 3.48 -10.13 -9.64
N PHE A 19 4.71 -9.70 -9.33
CA PHE A 19 5.12 -8.29 -9.39
C PHE A 19 5.86 -7.91 -10.68
N SER A 20 5.81 -8.74 -11.73
CA SER A 20 6.58 -8.51 -12.97
C SER A 20 6.15 -7.25 -13.71
N ASP A 21 4.87 -6.92 -13.63
CA ASP A 21 4.22 -5.72 -14.17
C ASP A 21 3.97 -4.64 -13.10
N ALA A 22 4.50 -4.82 -11.89
CA ALA A 22 4.25 -3.91 -10.79
C ALA A 22 4.87 -2.53 -11.03
N LYS A 23 4.14 -1.50 -10.58
CA LYS A 23 4.67 -0.14 -10.57
C LYS A 23 5.80 -0.05 -9.56
N ILE A 24 6.87 0.67 -9.91
CA ILE A 24 8.03 0.90 -9.05
C ILE A 24 8.08 2.39 -8.68
N GLY A 25 8.47 2.70 -7.45
CA GLY A 25 8.76 4.06 -7.00
C GLY A 25 7.70 4.62 -6.05
N VAL A 26 7.52 5.94 -6.07
CA VAL A 26 6.51 6.62 -5.24
C VAL A 26 5.16 6.52 -5.91
N GLN A 27 4.20 5.89 -5.25
CA GLN A 27 2.85 5.69 -5.81
C GLN A 27 1.78 6.02 -4.77
N PRO A 28 0.93 7.03 -5.04
CA PRO A 28 -0.27 7.26 -4.26
C PRO A 28 -1.35 6.25 -4.67
N VAL A 29 -2.01 5.65 -3.68
CA VAL A 29 -3.18 4.80 -3.86
C VAL A 29 -4.30 5.32 -2.98
N VAL A 30 -5.39 5.75 -3.62
CA VAL A 30 -6.59 6.22 -2.92
C VAL A 30 -7.53 5.03 -2.71
N ALA A 31 -8.04 4.84 -1.50
CA ALA A 31 -8.90 3.70 -1.21
C ALA A 31 -10.22 3.75 -2.01
N SER A 32 -10.32 2.83 -2.96
CA SER A 32 -11.48 2.64 -3.84
C SER A 32 -12.27 1.37 -3.53
N GLY A 33 -11.87 0.58 -2.52
CA GLY A 33 -12.41 -0.76 -2.28
C GLY A 33 -11.67 -1.85 -3.06
N GLN A 34 -10.35 -1.73 -3.17
CA GLN A 34 -9.47 -2.64 -3.91
C GLN A 34 -8.42 -3.26 -2.98
N THR A 35 -7.83 -4.38 -3.41
CA THR A 35 -6.72 -4.99 -2.66
C THR A 35 -5.40 -4.51 -3.26
N VAL A 36 -4.49 -4.12 -2.38
CA VAL A 36 -3.15 -3.69 -2.78
C VAL A 36 -2.12 -4.61 -2.17
N TYR A 37 -1.16 -5.02 -2.99
CA TYR A 37 -0.03 -5.84 -2.65
C TYR A 37 1.24 -5.02 -2.84
N TRP A 38 2.20 -5.18 -1.94
CA TRP A 38 3.47 -4.47 -2.04
C TRP A 38 4.65 -5.31 -1.59
N GLN A 39 5.80 -5.00 -2.17
CA GLN A 39 7.08 -5.63 -1.84
C GLN A 39 8.14 -4.54 -1.63
N ARG A 40 8.85 -4.59 -0.50
CA ARG A 40 9.91 -3.68 -0.06
C ARG A 40 9.48 -2.22 -0.05
N CYS A 41 8.22 -1.95 0.30
CA CYS A 41 7.68 -0.60 0.34
C CYS A 41 7.71 0.01 1.74
N THR A 42 8.08 1.29 1.82
CA THR A 42 7.72 2.14 2.97
C THR A 42 6.33 2.71 2.71
N ILE A 43 5.44 2.68 3.70
CA ILE A 43 4.05 3.11 3.53
C ILE A 43 3.78 4.32 4.41
N ARG A 44 3.15 5.33 3.84
CA ARG A 44 2.60 6.48 4.58
C ARG A 44 1.09 6.43 4.43
N VAL A 45 0.39 6.41 5.55
CA VAL A 45 -1.07 6.33 5.61
C VAL A 45 -1.62 7.72 5.88
N PHE A 46 -2.66 8.10 5.15
CA PHE A 46 -3.35 9.38 5.28
C PHE A 46 -4.87 9.16 5.31
N GLU A 47 -5.59 10.12 5.86
CA GLU A 47 -7.01 10.27 5.53
C GLU A 47 -7.11 10.79 4.08
N THR A 48 -8.06 10.27 3.32
CA THR A 48 -8.25 10.70 1.92
C THR A 48 -8.52 12.21 1.85
N GLY A 49 -7.78 12.91 1.00
CA GLY A 49 -7.83 14.37 0.85
C GLY A 49 -6.87 15.14 1.75
N LYS A 50 -6.09 14.45 2.62
CA LYS A 50 -5.07 15.03 3.51
C LYS A 50 -3.66 14.51 3.22
N GLU A 51 -3.39 14.10 1.99
CA GLU A 51 -2.10 13.51 1.59
C GLU A 51 -0.92 14.51 1.68
N THR A 52 -1.22 15.82 1.76
CA THR A 52 -0.24 16.88 1.97
C THR A 52 0.07 17.16 3.44
N GLU A 53 -0.70 16.59 4.37
CA GLU A 53 -0.51 16.77 5.81
C GLU A 53 0.46 15.73 6.40
N GLN A 54 0.58 15.69 7.72
CA GLN A 54 1.35 14.65 8.38
C GLN A 54 0.60 13.31 8.29
N PRO A 55 1.27 12.21 7.88
CA PRO A 55 0.64 10.91 7.81
C PRO A 55 0.16 10.46 9.20
N ILE A 56 -1.02 9.85 9.25
CA ILE A 56 -1.58 9.26 10.47
C ILE A 56 -0.76 8.06 10.94
N GLU A 57 -0.10 7.37 10.01
CA GLU A 57 0.76 6.24 10.29
C GLU A 57 1.91 6.17 9.27
N ARG A 58 3.08 5.75 9.74
CA ARG A 58 4.23 5.42 8.89
C ARG A 58 4.62 3.98 9.15
N VAL A 59 4.53 3.16 8.12
CA VAL A 59 4.98 1.77 8.16
C VAL A 59 6.37 1.71 7.54
N ALA A 60 7.33 1.23 8.34
CA ALA A 60 8.68 0.99 7.86
C ALA A 60 8.68 -0.02 6.70
N GLN A 61 9.81 -0.08 5.98
CA GLN A 61 9.95 -0.92 4.80
C GLN A 61 9.54 -2.37 5.09
N CYS A 62 8.49 -2.83 4.42
CA CYS A 62 7.96 -4.19 4.59
C CYS A 62 7.33 -4.71 3.28
N ASP A 63 7.02 -5.99 3.31
CA ASP A 63 6.17 -6.66 2.34
C ASP A 63 4.79 -6.84 2.98
N GLY A 64 3.74 -6.88 2.15
CA GLY A 64 2.40 -7.09 2.68
C GLY A 64 1.31 -6.85 1.68
N GLN A 65 0.09 -6.98 2.19
CA GLN A 65 -1.12 -6.69 1.44
C GLN A 65 -2.16 -6.05 2.35
N ALA A 66 -3.12 -5.34 1.77
CA ALA A 66 -4.23 -4.76 2.49
C ALA A 66 -5.41 -4.52 1.57
N PHE A 67 -6.61 -4.74 2.09
CA PHE A 67 -7.83 -4.27 1.47
C PHE A 67 -8.07 -2.80 1.86
N LEU A 68 -8.10 -1.91 0.88
CA LEU A 68 -8.24 -0.48 1.12
C LEU A 68 -9.72 -0.09 1.21
N LYS A 69 -10.21 0.00 2.45
CA LYS A 69 -11.53 0.57 2.77
C LYS A 69 -11.53 2.06 2.46
N ARG A 70 -12.65 2.56 1.88
CA ARG A 70 -12.82 3.98 1.52
C ARG A 70 -12.45 4.90 2.69
N GLY A 71 -11.77 6.01 2.37
CA GLY A 71 -11.40 7.05 3.34
C GLY A 71 -9.94 7.02 3.82
N ILE A 72 -9.14 6.04 3.37
CA ILE A 72 -7.68 6.04 3.54
C ILE A 72 -7.00 6.28 2.18
N SER A 73 -5.91 7.04 2.20
CA SER A 73 -4.97 7.10 1.08
C SER A 73 -3.60 6.62 1.54
N LEU A 74 -2.94 5.85 0.71
CA LEU A 74 -1.59 5.35 0.96
C LEU A 74 -0.62 5.98 -0.02
N ILE A 75 0.56 6.34 0.47
CA ILE A 75 1.71 6.64 -0.38
C ILE A 75 2.76 5.57 -0.11
N PHE A 76 3.01 4.75 -1.12
CA PHE A 76 4.07 3.75 -1.08
C PHE A 76 5.35 4.34 -1.67
N GLU A 77 6.50 4.00 -1.09
CA GLU A 77 7.82 4.46 -1.52
C GLU A 77 8.82 3.30 -1.62
N LYS A 78 9.77 3.41 -2.56
CA LYS A 78 10.99 2.57 -2.71
C LYS A 78 10.79 1.10 -3.13
N GLY A 79 9.56 0.61 -3.29
CA GLY A 79 9.29 -0.79 -3.62
C GLY A 79 8.41 -1.00 -4.86
N LYS A 80 7.90 -2.23 -5.00
CA LYS A 80 6.97 -2.66 -6.04
C LYS A 80 5.55 -2.70 -5.48
N ILE A 81 4.57 -2.28 -6.28
CA ILE A 81 3.16 -2.24 -5.87
C ILE A 81 2.28 -2.79 -6.99
N LYS A 82 1.28 -3.58 -6.59
CA LYS A 82 0.27 -4.14 -7.47
C LYS A 82 -1.12 -3.94 -6.89
N GLU A 83 -2.00 -3.35 -7.69
CA GLU A 83 -3.41 -3.11 -7.38
C GLU A 83 -4.24 -4.18 -8.12
N VAL A 84 -5.19 -4.82 -7.43
CA VAL A 84 -6.10 -5.84 -7.99
C VAL A 84 -7.54 -5.50 -7.65
#